data_AF-A0A401WFQ1-F1
#
_entry.id   AF-A0A401WFQ1-F1
#
_cell.length_a   1.000
_cell.length_b   1.000
_cell.length_c   1.000
_cell.angle_alpha   90.00
_cell.angle_beta   90.00
_cell.angle_gamma   90.00
#
_symmetry.space_group_name_H-M   'P 1'
#
loop_
_entity.id
_entity.type
_entity.pdbx_description
1 polymer ?
#
loop_
_entity_poly.entity_id
_entity_poly.type
_entity_poly.pdbx_seq_one_letter_code
_entity_poly.pdbx_strand_id
1 'polypeptide(L)'
;MRNSAAFRRFVDNREFLPQDGLPQPTLFSAGEHDTLTPLEALRSLAERCADARLFSIDDCDHLMALERTDEVADLISRFFGGQSPENLPYGHQLFAPPA
;
A
#
# COMPACT_ATOMS: atom_id res chain seq x y z
N MET A 1 13.35 -7.70 12.40
CA MET A 1 12.71 -7.77 13.74
C MET A 1 11.55 -8.76 13.64
N ARG A 2 11.50 -9.83 14.43
CA ARG A 2 10.45 -10.86 14.27
C ARG A 2 9.17 -10.36 14.96
N ASN A 3 8.17 -9.95 14.18
CA ASN A 3 6.91 -9.42 14.72
C ASN A 3 6.23 -10.43 15.65
N SER A 4 6.21 -10.15 16.95
CA SER A 4 5.63 -11.04 17.95
C SER A 4 4.11 -11.05 17.83
N ALA A 5 3.47 -12.18 18.15
CA ALA A 5 2.01 -12.30 18.12
C ALA A 5 1.31 -11.26 19.03
N ALA A 6 1.98 -10.82 20.10
CA ALA A 6 1.48 -9.77 20.99
C ALA A 6 1.42 -8.41 20.29
N PHE A 7 2.45 -8.03 19.53
CA PHE A 7 2.46 -6.77 18.80
C PHE A 7 1.38 -6.74 17.72
N ARG A 8 1.24 -7.81 16.93
CA ARG A 8 0.15 -7.93 15.92
C ARG A 8 -1.23 -7.77 16.53
N ARG A 9 -1.49 -8.33 17.71
CA ARG A 9 -2.79 -8.17 18.39
C ARG A 9 -3.01 -6.76 18.93
N PHE A 10 -1.96 -6.07 19.36
CA PHE A 10 -2.06 -4.69 19.83
C PHE A 10 -2.43 -3.73 18.69
N VAL A 11 -1.90 -3.94 17.47
CA VAL A 11 -2.16 -3.08 16.31
C VAL A 11 -3.29 -3.60 15.41
N ASP A 12 -3.98 -4.67 15.80
CA ASP A 12 -5.09 -5.21 15.02
C ASP A 12 -6.30 -4.28 15.14
N ASN A 13 -6.61 -3.59 14.05
CA ASN A 13 -7.70 -2.62 13.95
C ASN A 13 -8.75 -3.06 12.91
N ARG A 14 -8.75 -4.33 12.50
CA ARG A 14 -9.62 -4.84 11.42
C ARG A 14 -11.11 -4.67 11.73
N GLU A 15 -11.48 -4.64 13.01
CA GLU A 15 -12.86 -4.39 13.44
C GLU A 15 -13.40 -3.01 13.02
N PHE A 16 -12.50 -2.05 12.76
CA PHE A 16 -12.86 -0.68 12.35
C PHE A 16 -12.80 -0.48 10.83
N LEU A 17 -12.39 -1.49 10.06
CA LEU A 17 -12.30 -1.36 8.61
C LEU A 17 -13.69 -1.48 7.97
N PRO A 18 -13.98 -0.70 6.91
CA PRO A 18 -15.18 -0.89 6.11
C PRO A 18 -15.20 -2.31 5.50
N GLN A 19 -16.35 -2.98 5.59
CA GLN A 19 -16.50 -4.33 5.02
C GLN A 19 -16.43 -4.30 3.49
N ASP A 20 -17.06 -3.29 2.88
CA ASP A 20 -17.18 -3.14 1.42
C ASP A 20 -16.08 -2.26 0.79
N GLY A 21 -14.95 -2.10 1.49
CA GLY A 21 -13.84 -1.25 1.04
C GLY A 21 -14.16 0.25 1.09
N LEU A 22 -13.26 1.05 0.50
CA LEU A 22 -13.42 2.50 0.42
C LEU A 22 -14.12 2.87 -0.91
N PRO A 23 -15.12 3.78 -0.89
CA PRO A 23 -15.82 4.20 -2.10
C PRO A 23 -15.02 5.17 -2.98
N GLN A 24 -13.94 5.75 -2.46
CA GLN A 24 -13.04 6.64 -3.19
C GLN A 24 -11.93 5.87 -3.90
N PRO A 25 -11.34 6.43 -4.98
CA PRO A 25 -10.06 5.94 -5.49
C PRO A 25 -9.06 5.82 -4.35
N THR A 26 -8.42 4.66 -4.23
CA THR A 26 -7.54 4.34 -3.11
C THR A 26 -6.18 3.86 -3.59
N LEU A 27 -5.12 4.50 -3.10
CA LEU A 27 -3.75 4.02 -3.27
C LEU A 27 -3.29 3.31 -2.00
N PHE A 28 -2.99 2.03 -2.12
CA PHE A 28 -2.21 1.28 -1.14
C PHE A 28 -0.74 1.27 -1.57
N SER A 29 0.16 1.49 -0.63
CA SER A 29 1.59 1.43 -0.87
C SER A 29 2.35 0.92 0.35
N ALA A 30 3.41 0.15 0.12
CA ALA A 30 4.36 -0.26 1.14
C ALA A 30 5.74 -0.48 0.52
N GLY A 31 6.77 -0.48 1.36
CA GLY A 31 8.09 -0.96 0.95
C GLY A 31 8.08 -2.48 0.74
N GLU A 32 8.88 -2.96 -0.21
CA GLU A 32 8.96 -4.39 -0.53
C GLU A 32 9.43 -5.27 0.63
N HIS A 33 10.12 -4.70 1.61
CA HIS A 33 10.62 -5.40 2.80
C HIS A 33 9.76 -5.17 4.05
N ASP A 34 8.64 -4.45 3.92
CA ASP A 34 7.76 -4.15 5.04
C ASP A 34 7.14 -5.41 5.66
N THR A 35 7.60 -5.73 6.88
CA THR A 35 7.10 -6.86 7.67
C THR A 35 5.97 -6.50 8.65
N LEU A 36 5.69 -5.20 8.82
CA LEU A 36 4.63 -4.66 9.69
C LEU A 36 3.30 -4.60 8.94
N THR A 37 3.32 -4.14 7.69
CA THR A 37 2.17 -4.12 6.77
C THR A 37 2.47 -4.93 5.50
N PRO A 38 2.40 -6.27 5.56
CA PRO A 38 2.75 -7.13 4.43
C PRO A 38 1.89 -6.86 3.19
N LEU A 39 2.51 -6.93 2.01
CA LEU A 39 1.87 -6.71 0.71
C LEU A 39 0.65 -7.62 0.47
N GLU A 40 0.68 -8.86 0.96
CA GLU A 40 -0.46 -9.79 0.91
C GLU A 40 -1.70 -9.21 1.61
N ALA A 41 -1.52 -8.66 2.81
CA ALA A 41 -2.61 -8.08 3.57
C ALA A 41 -3.17 -6.85 2.86
N LEU A 42 -2.30 -5.99 2.32
CA LEU A 42 -2.71 -4.82 1.53
C LEU A 42 -3.48 -5.23 0.27
N ARG A 43 -3.04 -6.29 -0.43
CA ARG A 43 -3.75 -6.82 -1.59
C ARG A 43 -5.18 -7.24 -1.23
N SER A 44 -5.36 -7.95 -0.11
CA SER A 44 -6.69 -8.32 0.37
C SER A 44 -7.56 -7.11 0.73
N LEU A 45 -6.99 -5.97 1.11
CA LEU A 45 -7.73 -4.70 1.30
C LEU A 45 -8.10 -4.07 -0.05
N ALA A 46 -7.15 -4.02 -0.99
CA ALA A 46 -7.32 -3.42 -2.30
C ALA A 46 -8.40 -4.14 -3.13
N GLU A 47 -8.47 -5.47 -3.06
CA GLU A 47 -9.48 -6.29 -3.74
C GLU A 47 -10.92 -6.01 -3.28
N ARG A 48 -11.11 -5.36 -2.13
CA ARG A 48 -12.45 -4.95 -1.64
C ARG A 48 -12.87 -3.57 -2.12
N CYS A 49 -11.94 -2.75 -2.60
CA CYS A 49 -12.24 -1.39 -3.03
C CYS A 49 -12.65 -1.40 -4.50
N ALA A 50 -13.61 -0.55 -4.88
CA ALA A 50 -14.09 -0.45 -6.26
C ALA A 50 -13.04 0.10 -7.23
N ASP A 51 -12.21 1.04 -6.77
CA ASP A 51 -11.08 1.61 -7.49
C ASP A 51 -9.89 1.68 -6.55
N ALA A 52 -9.00 0.69 -6.63
CA ALA A 52 -7.78 0.67 -5.85
C ALA A 52 -6.57 0.21 -6.63
N ARG A 53 -5.42 0.72 -6.20
CA ARG A 53 -4.10 0.36 -6.72
C ARG A 53 -3.22 -0.08 -5.56
N LEU A 54 -2.41 -1.12 -5.76
CA LEU A 54 -1.34 -1.48 -4.82
C LEU A 54 0.00 -1.27 -5.51
N PHE A 55 0.89 -0.51 -4.86
CA PHE A 55 2.23 -0.24 -5.36
C PHE A 55 3.28 -0.64 -4.33
N SER A 56 4.30 -1.39 -4.77
CA SER A 56 5.47 -1.72 -3.94
C SER A 56 6.61 -0.78 -4.27
N ILE A 57 7.27 -0.21 -3.26
CA ILE A 57 8.52 0.55 -3.43
C ILE A 57 9.70 -0.38 -3.21
N ASP A 58 10.62 -0.42 -4.17
CA ASP A 58 11.81 -1.26 -4.14
C ASP A 58 12.83 -0.74 -3.10
N ASP A 59 13.64 -1.62 -2.51
CA ASP A 59 14.65 -1.31 -1.49
C ASP A 59 14.11 -0.42 -0.34
N CYS A 60 12.93 -0.77 0.20
CA CYS A 60 12.23 0.02 1.21
C CYS A 60 11.60 -0.87 2.29
N ASP A 61 11.74 -0.48 3.55
CA ASP A 61 11.07 -1.07 4.71
C ASP A 61 9.75 -0.32 5.00
N HIS A 62 9.27 -0.37 6.25
CA HIS A 62 7.97 0.15 6.68
C HIS A 62 7.87 1.69 6.65
N LEU A 63 8.97 2.41 6.89
CA LEU A 63 8.95 3.86 7.05
C LEU A 63 9.16 4.55 5.70
N MET A 64 8.45 4.10 4.67
CA MET A 64 8.61 4.54 3.27
C MET A 64 8.64 6.05 3.08
N ALA A 65 7.81 6.80 3.83
CA ALA A 65 7.77 8.25 3.75
C ALA A 65 9.07 8.94 4.22
N LEU A 66 9.87 8.26 5.05
CA LEU A 66 11.18 8.71 5.53
C LEU A 66 12.34 8.09 4.74
N GLU A 67 12.18 6.85 4.31
CA GLU A 67 13.23 6.10 3.61
C GLU A 67 13.35 6.53 2.14
N ARG A 68 12.20 6.80 1.49
CA ARG A 68 12.07 7.08 0.04
C ARG A 68 11.17 8.30 -0.20
N THR A 69 11.44 9.40 0.50
CA THR A 69 10.57 10.59 0.56
C THR A 69 10.18 11.12 -0.83
N ASP A 70 11.14 11.25 -1.75
CA ASP A 70 10.89 11.81 -3.08
C ASP A 70 10.01 10.88 -3.92
N GLU A 71 10.26 9.57 -3.87
CA GLU A 71 9.48 8.56 -4.58
C GLU A 71 8.05 8.45 -4.05
N VAL A 72 7.87 8.54 -2.73
CA VAL A 72 6.55 8.59 -2.10
C VAL A 72 5.79 9.85 -2.51
N ALA A 73 6.46 11.01 -2.51
CA ALA A 73 5.85 12.27 -2.94
C ALA A 73 5.45 12.24 -4.42
N ASP A 74 6.30 11.71 -5.30
CA ASP A 74 5.98 11.52 -6.73
C ASP A 74 4.79 10.57 -6.91
N LEU A 75 4.79 9.42 -6.24
CA LEU A 75 3.71 8.43 -6.32
C LEU A 75 2.36 9.03 -5.90
N ILE A 76 2.31 9.73 -4.77
CA ILE A 76 1.10 10.38 -4.27
C ILE A 76 0.64 11.49 -5.23
N SER A 77 1.56 12.29 -5.76
CA SER A 77 1.25 13.37 -6.72
C SER A 77 0.65 12.83 -8.01
N ARG A 78 1.19 11.74 -8.56
CA ARG A 78 0.67 11.04 -9.75
C ARG A 78 -0.72 10.49 -9.52
N PHE A 79 -0.93 9.85 -8.36
CA PHE A 79 -2.23 9.30 -7.99
C PHE A 79 -3.30 10.39 -7.93
N PHE A 80 -3.03 11.51 -7.24
CA PHE A 80 -3.95 12.65 -7.22
C PHE A 80 -4.14 13.30 -8.60
N GLY A 81 -3.12 13.24 -9.46
CA GLY A 81 -3.19 13.69 -10.86
C GLY A 81 -3.90 12.73 -11.82
N GLY A 82 -4.41 11.58 -11.34
CA GLY A 82 -5.07 10.57 -12.17
C GLY A 82 -4.13 9.78 -13.09
N GLN A 83 -2.82 9.88 -12.88
CA GLN A 83 -1.82 9.17 -13.68
C GLN A 83 -1.64 7.73 -13.20
N SER A 84 -1.27 6.82 -14.11
CA SER A 84 -0.99 5.43 -13.76
C SER A 84 0.43 5.24 -13.22
N PRO A 85 0.66 4.48 -12.12
CA PRO A 85 1.98 4.19 -11.58
C PRO A 85 2.63 2.92 -12.18
N GLU A 86 2.08 2.31 -13.23
CA GLU A 86 2.52 1.00 -13.77
C GLU A 86 4.02 0.85 -14.05
N ASN A 87 4.72 1.93 -14.44
CA ASN A 87 6.12 1.90 -14.89
C ASN A 87 6.97 2.99 -14.24
N LEU A 88 7.17 2.91 -12.93
CA LEU A 88 8.01 3.85 -12.19
C LEU A 88 9.39 3.21 -11.91
N PRO A 89 10.49 3.99 -11.91
CA PRO A 89 11.85 3.43 -11.80
C PRO A 89 12.24 2.99 -10.38
N TYR A 90 11.31 3.07 -9.43
CA TYR A 90 11.54 2.85 -8.00
C TYR A 90 10.57 1.85 -7.37
N GLY A 91 9.77 1.18 -8.21
CA GLY A 91 8.76 0.27 -7.72
C GLY A 91 7.84 -0.23 -8.81
N HIS A 92 6.93 -1.09 -8.42
CA HIS A 92 6.04 -1.78 -9.35
C HIS A 92 4.63 -1.88 -8.82
N GLN A 93 3.66 -1.75 -9.73
CA GLN A 93 2.26 -1.92 -9.40
C GLN A 93 1.93 -3.41 -9.30
N LEU A 94 1.40 -3.82 -8.15
CA LEU A 94 1.04 -5.20 -7.83
C LEU A 94 -0.45 -5.50 -7.99
N PHE A 95 -1.29 -4.46 -7.98
CA PHE A 95 -2.73 -4.57 -8.17
C PHE A 95 -3.26 -3.32 -8.87
N ALA A 96 -4.18 -3.54 -9.82
CA ALA A 96 -5.02 -2.53 -10.45
C ALA A 96 -6.43 -3.14 -10.60
N PRO A 97 -7.50 -2.32 -10.63
CA PRO A 97 -8.82 -2.82 -10.99
C PRO A 97 -8.77 -3.34 -12.44
N PRO A 98 -9.55 -4.37 -12.79
CA PRO A 98 -9.74 -4.73 -14.19
C PRO A 98 -10.33 -3.55 -14.97
N ALA A 99 -9.86 -3.36 -16.20
CA ALA A 99 -10.29 -2.29 -17.12
C ALA A 99 -11.74 -2.45 -17.59
#